data_AF-A0A9Q4KYF7-F1
#
_entry.id   AF-A0A9Q4KYF7-F1
#
_cell.length_a   1.000
_cell.length_b   1.000
_cell.length_c   1.000
_cell.angle_alpha   90.00
_cell.angle_beta   90.00
_cell.angle_gamma   90.00
#
_symmetry.space_group_name_H-M   'P 1'
#
loop_
_entity.id
_entity.type
_entity.pdbx_description
1 polymer ?
#
loop_
_entity_poly.entity_id
_entity_poly.type
_entity_poly.pdbx_seq_one_letter_code
_entity_poly.pdbx_strand_id
1 'polypeptide(L)' 'MLIPVRCLTCGKLVADKFEDYQNKIKAGEDPSKTLNSLGVERYCCRRMFLTTVETIQQVIPFYEAIQRRKLEILSELE' A
#
# COMPACT_ATOMS: atom_id res chain seq x y z
N MET A 1 3.74 1.66 -5.30
CA MET A 1 4.47 1.94 -4.05
C MET A 1 3.51 1.76 -2.89
N LEU A 2 4.02 1.44 -1.72
CA LEU A 2 3.21 1.17 -0.52
C LEU A 2 2.67 2.47 0.11
N ILE A 3 1.63 2.34 0.94
CA ILE A 3 1.13 3.46 1.77
C ILE A 3 2.23 3.95 2.73
N PRO A 4 2.36 5.28 2.97
CA PRO A 4 3.22 5.78 4.03
C PRO A 4 2.88 5.20 5.41
N VAL A 5 3.91 4.82 6.17
CA VAL A 5 3.78 4.26 7.52
C VAL A 5 3.05 5.22 8.47
N ARG A 6 3.38 6.52 8.38
CA ARG A 6 2.77 7.60 9.17
C ARG A 6 2.18 8.66 8.27
N CYS A 7 1.17 9.36 8.74
CA CYS A 7 0.63 10.51 8.03
C CYS A 7 1.66 11.63 7.91
N LEU A 8 1.80 12.16 6.70
CA LEU A 8 2.75 13.24 6.36
C LEU A 8 2.53 14.54 7.12
N THR A 9 1.34 14.77 7.68
CA THR A 9 1.00 16.00 8.42
C THR A 9 0.90 15.75 9.92
N CYS A 10 0.12 14.75 10.34
CA CYS A 10 -0.19 14.52 11.76
C CYS A 10 0.81 13.59 12.45
N GLY A 11 1.65 12.85 11.71
CA GLY A 11 2.56 11.86 12.27
C GLY A 11 1.90 10.61 12.86
N LYS A 12 0.55 10.54 12.90
CA LYS A 12 -0.19 9.37 13.37
C LYS A 12 0.11 8.15 12.49
N LEU A 13 0.13 6.96 13.10
CA LEU A 13 0.26 5.68 12.39
C LEU A 13 -0.96 5.47 11.47
N VAL A 14 -0.71 5.05 10.24
CA VAL A 14 -1.70 4.89 9.17
C VAL A 14 -1.62 3.50 8.54
N ALA A 15 -0.40 2.98 8.34
CA ALA A 15 -0.20 1.72 7.62
C ALA A 15 -0.78 0.49 8.32
N ASP A 16 -0.93 0.51 9.65
CA ASP A 16 -1.52 -0.58 10.43
C ASP A 16 -2.98 -0.88 10.05
N LYS A 17 -3.72 0.13 9.59
CA LYS A 17 -5.16 0.04 9.29
C LYS A 17 -5.49 -0.03 7.81
N PHE A 18 -4.48 0.02 6.95
CA PHE A 18 -4.70 0.18 5.51
C PHE A 18 -5.24 -1.09 4.86
N GLU A 19 -4.78 -2.26 5.31
CA GLU A 19 -5.27 -3.54 4.81
C GLU A 19 -6.75 -3.75 5.15
N ASP A 20 -7.14 -3.49 6.40
CA ASP A 20 -8.53 -3.51 6.85
C ASP A 20 -9.41 -2.54 6.06
N TYR A 21 -8.92 -1.33 5.81
CA TYR A 21 -9.61 -0.35 4.97
C TYR A 21 -9.83 -0.90 3.55
N GLN A 22 -8.80 -1.44 2.91
CA GLN A 22 -8.92 -2.00 1.57
C GLN A 22 -9.91 -3.17 1.51
N ASN A 23 -9.88 -4.07 2.49
CA ASN A 23 -10.78 -5.22 2.53
C ASN A 23 -12.25 -4.79 2.64
N LYS A 24 -12.54 -3.79 3.48
CA LYS A 24 -13.89 -3.21 3.64
C LYS A 24 -14.36 -2.47 2.39
N ILE A 25 -13.49 -1.71 1.73
CA ILE A 25 -13.82 -1.06 0.46
C ILE A 25 -14.09 -2.09 -0.64
N LYS A 26 -13.31 -3.17 -0.72
CA LYS A 26 -13.55 -4.27 -1.68
C LYS A 26 -14.86 -5.01 -1.39
N ALA A 27 -15.30 -5.06 -0.13
CA ALA A 27 -16.60 -5.58 0.26
C ALA A 27 -17.78 -4.64 -0.08
N GLY A 28 -17.52 -3.42 -0.58
CA GLY A 28 -18.55 -2.46 -0.98
C GLY A 28 -19.02 -1.53 0.13
N GLU A 29 -18.29 -1.43 1.25
CA GLU A 29 -18.61 -0.45 2.28
C GLU A 29 -18.30 0.99 1.85
N ASP A 30 -19.05 1.95 2.42
CA ASP A 30 -18.83 3.37 2.19
C ASP A 30 -17.51 3.85 2.86
N PRO A 31 -16.62 4.54 2.12
CA PRO A 31 -15.34 4.99 2.64
C PRO A 31 -15.43 5.86 3.90
N SER A 32 -16.46 6.70 4.00
CA SER A 32 -16.62 7.60 5.16
C SER A 32 -16.93 6.80 6.42
N LYS A 33 -17.86 5.84 6.32
CA LYS A 33 -18.23 4.94 7.43
C LYS A 33 -17.05 4.06 7.85
N THR A 34 -16.32 3.51 6.89
CA THR A 34 -15.14 2.67 7.17
C THR A 34 -14.05 3.46 7.90
N LEU A 35 -13.74 4.68 7.46
CA LEU A 35 -12.73 5.54 8.12
C LEU A 35 -13.16 5.95 9.54
N ASN A 36 -14.46 6.17 9.77
CA ASN A 36 -15.00 6.42 11.10
C ASN A 36 -14.84 5.18 12.01
N SER A 37 -15.18 3.99 11.51
CA SER A 37 -15.03 2.72 12.24
C SER A 37 -13.58 2.44 12.62
N LEU A 38 -12.61 2.83 11.79
CA LEU A 38 -11.17 2.67 12.04
C LEU A 38 -10.58 3.72 13.00
N GLY A 39 -11.38 4.68 13.50
CA GLY A 39 -10.92 5.73 14.42
C GLY A 39 -10.01 6.78 13.75
N VAL A 40 -10.22 7.03 12.46
CA VAL A 40 -9.50 8.05 11.69
C VAL A 40 -10.35 9.32 11.62
N GLU A 41 -10.24 10.18 12.64
CA GLU A 41 -11.05 11.40 12.73
C GLU A 41 -10.50 12.55 11.90
N ARG A 42 -9.19 12.82 12.00
CA ARG A 42 -8.56 13.99 11.36
C ARG A 42 -8.51 13.84 9.84
N TYR A 43 -8.92 14.89 9.13
CA TYR A 43 -8.93 14.94 7.66
C TYR A 43 -7.54 14.69 7.04
N CYS A 44 -6.47 15.15 7.67
CA CYS A 44 -5.11 14.98 7.17
C CYS A 44 -4.68 13.51 7.16
N CYS A 45 -5.08 12.74 8.16
CA CYS A 45 -4.81 11.31 8.23
C CYS A 45 -5.79 10.54 7.30
N ARG A 46 -7.04 11.00 7.08
CA ARG A 46 -7.99 10.44 6.09
C ARG A 46 -7.50 10.57 4.64
N ARG A 47 -6.90 11.71 4.29
CA ARG A 47 -6.34 11.94 2.95
C ARG A 47 -5.39 10.81 2.54
N MET A 48 -4.59 10.31 3.49
CA MET A 48 -3.63 9.24 3.21
C MET A 48 -4.31 7.96 2.71
N PHE A 49 -5.48 7.59 3.23
CA PHE A 49 -6.22 6.40 2.79
C PHE A 49 -6.95 6.60 1.46
N LEU A 50 -7.50 7.81 1.24
CA LEU A 50 -8.31 8.10 0.05
C LEU A 50 -7.48 8.26 -1.22
N THR A 51 -6.26 8.80 -1.11
CA THR A 51 -5.43 9.15 -2.28
C THR A 51 -4.30 8.15 -2.55
N THR A 52 -4.10 7.15 -1.69
CA THR A 52 -3.03 6.17 -1.92
C THR A 52 -3.43 5.15 -2.97
N VAL A 53 -2.47 4.83 -3.84
CA VAL A 53 -2.60 3.78 -4.83
C VAL A 53 -1.39 2.85 -4.71
N GLU A 54 -1.65 1.56 -4.48
CA GLU A 54 -0.61 0.56 -4.37
C GLU A 54 -0.11 0.07 -5.73
N THR A 55 0.80 0.84 -6.35
CA THR A 55 1.41 0.42 -7.63
C THR A 55 2.52 -0.63 -7.47
N ILE A 56 2.78 -1.13 -6.25
CA ILE A 56 3.90 -2.05 -6.00
C ILE A 56 3.70 -3.39 -6.71
N GLN A 57 2.46 -3.87 -6.77
CA GLN A 57 2.10 -5.12 -7.42
C GLN A 57 2.39 -5.11 -8.93
N GLN A 58 2.35 -3.92 -9.56
CA GLN A 58 2.67 -3.77 -10.98
C GLN A 58 4.19 -3.80 -11.23
N VAL A 59 5.00 -3.42 -10.24
CA VAL A 59 6.45 -3.24 -10.37
C VAL A 59 7.22 -4.51 -10.02
N ILE A 60 6.74 -5.31 -9.07
CA ILE A 60 7.38 -6.57 -8.63
C ILE A 60 7.77 -7.51 -9.79
N PRO A 61 6.89 -7.80 -10.77
CA PRO A 61 7.19 -8.76 -11.84
C PRO A 61 8.41 -8.37 -12.69
N PHE A 62 8.65 -7.06 -12.87
CA PHE A 62 9.81 -6.57 -13.61
C PHE A 62 11.12 -6.86 -12.87
N TYR A 63 11.14 -6.64 -11.56
CA TYR A 63 12.32 -6.93 -10.74
C TYR A 63 12.59 -8.43 -10.66
N GLU A 64 11.54 -9.26 -10.56
CA GLU A 64 11.69 -10.72 -10.60
C GLU A 64 12.27 -11.20 -11.93
N ALA A 65 11.79 -10.66 -13.06
CA ALA A 65 12.30 -11.02 -14.39
C ALA A 65 13.79 -10.63 -14.56
N ILE A 66 14.18 -9.44 -14.10
CA ILE A 66 15.58 -8.99 -14.12
C ILE A 66 16.44 -9.90 -13.25
N GLN A 67 15.97 -10.27 -12.05
CA GLN A 67 16.72 -11.12 -11.13
C GLN A 67 16.89 -12.54 -11.68
N ARG A 68 15.86 -13.13 -12.31
CA ARG A 68 15.96 -14.45 -12.98
C ARG A 68 17.03 -14.42 -14.07
N ARG A 69 17.00 -13.40 -14.93
CA ARG A 69 17.98 -13.25 -16.00
C ARG A 69 19.41 -13.07 -15.49
N LYS A 70 19.59 -12.36 -14.37
CA LYS A 70 20.89 -12.24 -13.71
C LYS A 70 21.40 -13.61 -13.23
N LEU A 71 20.53 -14.43 -12.64
CA LEU A 71 20.89 -15.77 -12.17
C LEU A 71 21.25 -16.71 -13.33
N GLU A 72 20.50 -16.66 -14.43
CA GLU A 72 20.79 -17.41 -15.66
C GLU A 72 22.20 -17.07 -16.20
N ILE A 73 22.51 -15.78 -16.35
CA ILE A 73 23.83 -15.32 -16.82
C ILE A 73 24.95 -15.77 -15.87
N LEU A 74 24.74 -15.68 -14.56
CA LEU A 74 25.72 -16.14 -13.58
C LEU A 74 25.98 -17.64 -13.69
N SER A 75 24.93 -18.45 -13.89
CA SER A 75 25.06 -19.90 -14.08
C SER A 75 25.74 -20.30 -15.39
N GLU A 76 25.72 -19.42 -16.41
CA GLU A 76 26.45 -19.63 -17.68
C GLU A 76 27.93 -19.22 -17.59
N LEU A 77 28.28 -18.38 -16.61
CA LEU A 77 29.65 -17.88 -16.39
C LEU A 77 30.46 -18.76 -15.42
N GLU A 78 29.79 -19.58 -14.62
CA GLU A 78 30.38 -20.63 -13.77
C GLU A 78 30.63 -21.92 -14.56
#